data_AF-X1TQW0-F1
#
_entry.id   AF-X1TQW0-F1
#
_cell.length_a   1.000
_cell.length_b   1.000
_cell.length_c   1.000
_cell.angle_alpha   90.00
_cell.angle_beta   90.00
_cell.angle_gamma   90.00
#
_symmetry.space_group_name_H-M   'P 1'
#
loop_
_entity.id
_entity.type
_entity.pdbx_description
1 polymer ?
#
loop_
_entity_poly.entity_id
_entity_poly.type
_entity_poly.pdbx_seq_one_letter_code
_entity_poly.pdbx_strand_id
1 'polypeptide(L)'
;IDFTPEASEFILAVRAEESPFSPVNFAEFKDLTRKYRIATGKEEKPMPEEIKTAASLVVTLTGEVEALARAIVEEKRGLIGRDPIPAAATKRLKSLEVKRNRAISKLETAKSEYNRLVAEWKHGLP
;
A
#
# COMPACT_ATOMS: atom_id res chain seq x y z
N ILE A 1 -10.15 -25.36 -32.68
CA ILE A 1 -9.34 -25.96 -31.59
C ILE A 1 -10.27 -26.94 -30.93
N ASP A 2 -10.22 -28.19 -31.38
CA ASP A 2 -11.13 -29.23 -30.92
C ASP A 2 -10.60 -29.78 -29.59
N PHE A 3 -11.31 -29.51 -28.50
CA PHE A 3 -10.96 -29.99 -27.18
C PHE A 3 -11.37 -31.46 -27.07
N THR A 4 -10.46 -32.37 -27.41
CA THR A 4 -10.70 -33.79 -27.18
C THR A 4 -10.70 -34.10 -25.69
N PRO A 5 -11.34 -35.19 -25.23
CA PRO A 5 -11.34 -35.60 -23.82
C PRO A 5 -9.92 -35.74 -23.26
N GLU A 6 -8.98 -36.22 -24.07
CA GLU A 6 -7.57 -36.40 -23.69
C GLU A 6 -6.86 -35.07 -23.47
N ALA A 7 -7.21 -34.03 -24.24
CA ALA A 7 -6.69 -32.67 -24.03
C ALA A 7 -7.24 -32.04 -22.74
N SER A 8 -8.47 -32.40 -22.35
CA SER A 8 -9.11 -31.93 -21.13
C SER A 8 -8.49 -32.58 -19.89
N GLU A 9 -8.16 -33.87 -19.97
CA GLU A 9 -7.41 -34.59 -18.93
C GLU A 9 -5.99 -34.06 -18.77
N PHE A 10 -5.30 -33.71 -19.86
CA PHE A 10 -3.99 -33.06 -19.80
C PHE A 10 -4.04 -31.73 -19.04
N ILE A 11 -5.03 -30.88 -19.33
CA ILE A 11 -5.21 -29.58 -18.65
C ILE A 11 -5.50 -29.76 -17.15
N LEU A 12 -6.24 -30.81 -16.77
CA LEU A 12 -6.51 -31.14 -15.36
C LEU A 12 -5.31 -31.78 -14.65
N ALA A 13 -4.46 -32.52 -15.38
CA ALA A 13 -3.29 -33.20 -14.84
C ALA A 13 -2.06 -32.30 -14.70
N VAL A 14 -1.96 -31.22 -15.49
CA VAL A 14 -0.91 -30.19 -15.33
C VAL A 14 -1.20 -29.44 -14.03
N ARG A 15 -0.52 -29.86 -12.94
CA ARG A 15 -0.45 -29.13 -11.68
C ARG A 15 -0.18 -27.65 -11.99
N ALA A 16 -1.02 -26.76 -11.46
CA ALA A 16 -0.85 -25.32 -11.60
C ALA A 16 0.52 -24.79 -11.13
N GLU A 17 1.27 -25.60 -10.36
CA GLU A 17 2.63 -25.36 -9.89
C GLU A 17 3.72 -25.54 -10.96
N GLU A 18 3.51 -26.33 -12.03
CA GLU A 18 4.50 -26.62 -13.08
C GLU A 18 4.09 -26.16 -14.48
N SER A 19 2.97 -25.45 -14.61
CA SER A 19 2.54 -24.91 -15.90
C SER A 19 3.55 -23.85 -16.38
N PRO A 20 4.11 -23.99 -17.61
CA PRO A 20 4.97 -22.96 -18.19
C PRO A 20 4.20 -21.65 -18.50
N PHE A 21 2.89 -21.64 -18.28
CA PHE A 21 2.00 -20.50 -18.45
C PHE A 21 1.54 -19.89 -17.12
N SER A 22 1.91 -20.48 -15.97
CA SER A 22 1.63 -19.93 -14.65
C SER A 22 2.65 -18.82 -14.32
N PRO A 23 2.20 -17.62 -13.91
CA PRO A 23 3.11 -16.54 -13.53
C PRO A 23 3.95 -16.93 -12.31
N VAL A 24 5.27 -16.71 -12.40
CA VAL A 24 6.25 -17.13 -11.39
C VAL A 24 6.25 -16.17 -10.20
N ASN A 25 5.76 -14.94 -10.41
CA ASN A 25 5.68 -13.92 -9.38
C ASN A 25 4.43 -13.03 -9.55
N PHE A 26 4.14 -12.24 -8.51
CA PHE A 26 2.95 -11.37 -8.47
C PHE A 26 2.98 -10.25 -9.53
N ALA A 27 4.16 -9.82 -9.98
CA ALA A 27 4.27 -8.80 -11.02
C ALA A 27 3.87 -9.36 -12.40
N GLU A 28 4.32 -10.56 -12.73
CA GLU A 28 3.92 -11.28 -13.96
C GLU A 28 2.42 -11.55 -13.98
N PHE A 29 1.84 -11.94 -12.83
CA PHE A 29 0.40 -12.13 -12.71
C PHE A 29 -0.39 -10.83 -13.01
N LYS A 30 0.07 -9.68 -12.51
CA LYS A 30 -0.54 -8.37 -12.81
C LYS A 30 -0.44 -7.99 -14.27
N ASP A 31 0.72 -8.23 -14.90
CA ASP A 31 0.92 -7.91 -16.32
C ASP A 31 0.08 -8.80 -17.24
N LEU A 32 0.01 -10.10 -16.95
CA LEU A 32 -0.85 -11.05 -17.68
C LEU A 32 -2.32 -10.68 -17.54
N THR A 33 -2.79 -10.40 -16.32
CA THR A 33 -4.19 -10.01 -16.09
C THR A 33 -4.54 -8.66 -16.72
N ARG A 34 -3.60 -7.71 -16.75
CA ARG A 34 -3.77 -6.43 -17.46
C ARG A 34 -3.86 -6.62 -18.98
N LYS A 35 -2.96 -7.41 -19.57
CA LYS A 35 -2.99 -7.76 -21.01
C LYS A 35 -4.27 -8.49 -21.40
N TYR A 36 -4.71 -9.43 -20.58
CA TYR A 36 -5.97 -10.15 -20.78
C TYR A 36 -7.19 -9.21 -20.70
N ARG A 37 -7.19 -8.25 -19.76
CA ARG A 37 -8.26 -7.25 -19.62
C ARG A 37 -8.36 -6.33 -20.84
N ILE A 38 -7.21 -5.89 -21.37
CA ILE A 38 -7.12 -5.12 -22.63
C ILE A 38 -7.61 -5.96 -23.81
N ALA A 39 -7.16 -7.22 -23.92
CA ALA A 39 -7.54 -8.13 -25.02
C ALA A 39 -9.03 -8.50 -25.02
N THR A 40 -9.67 -8.51 -23.85
CA THR A 40 -11.10 -8.80 -23.71
C THR A 40 -11.98 -7.55 -23.84
N GLY A 41 -11.42 -6.39 -24.18
CA GLY A 41 -12.17 -5.14 -24.36
C GLY A 41 -12.83 -4.63 -23.08
N LYS A 42 -12.44 -5.14 -21.92
CA LYS A 42 -12.91 -4.64 -20.62
C LYS A 42 -12.16 -3.36 -20.31
N GLU A 43 -12.73 -2.22 -20.68
CA GLU A 43 -12.19 -0.90 -20.34
C GLU A 43 -11.95 -0.82 -18.83
N GLU A 44 -10.70 -0.56 -18.46
CA GLU A 44 -10.35 -0.24 -17.09
C GLU A 44 -10.97 1.13 -16.80
N LYS A 45 -12.03 1.16 -15.98
CA LYS A 45 -12.64 2.42 -15.54
C LYS A 45 -11.49 3.31 -15.04
N PRO A 46 -11.22 4.47 -15.65
CA PRO A 46 -10.11 5.29 -15.22
C PRO A 46 -10.35 5.68 -13.77
N MET A 47 -9.32 5.51 -12.94
CA MET A 47 -9.40 5.89 -11.54
C MET A 47 -9.64 7.41 -11.45
N PRO A 48 -10.69 7.87 -10.76
CA PRO A 48 -10.97 9.28 -10.56
C PRO A 48 -9.77 10.03 -9.97
N GLU A 49 -9.58 11.29 -10.39
CA GLU A 49 -8.50 12.15 -9.90
C GLU A 49 -8.57 12.40 -8.39
N GLU A 50 -9.77 12.36 -7.81
CA GLU A 50 -9.99 12.48 -6.36
C GLU A 50 -9.31 11.34 -5.58
N ILE A 51 -9.42 10.11 -6.08
CA ILE A 51 -8.77 8.93 -5.46
C ILE A 51 -7.25 9.05 -5.56
N LYS A 52 -6.74 9.52 -6.70
CA LYS A 52 -5.30 9.73 -6.89
C LYS A 52 -4.77 10.81 -5.94
N THR A 53 -5.53 11.88 -5.74
CA THR A 53 -5.19 12.97 -4.82
C THR A 53 -5.18 12.48 -3.38
N ALA A 54 -6.21 11.74 -2.97
CA ALA A 54 -6.28 11.12 -1.64
C ALA A 54 -5.13 10.13 -1.40
N ALA A 55 -4.78 9.31 -2.40
CA ALA A 55 -3.64 8.40 -2.33
C ALA A 55 -2.31 9.15 -2.16
N SER A 56 -2.10 10.23 -2.91
CA SER A 56 -0.92 11.09 -2.80
C SER A 56 -0.78 11.68 -1.39
N LEU A 57 -1.90 12.12 -0.80
CA LEU A 57 -1.92 12.64 0.57
C LEU A 57 -1.54 11.57 1.60
N VAL A 58 -2.04 10.33 1.46
CA VAL A 58 -1.67 9.20 2.32
C VAL A 58 -0.19 8.90 2.24
N VAL A 59 0.40 8.91 1.03
CA VAL A 59 1.84 8.69 0.83
C VAL A 59 2.66 9.79 1.51
N THR A 60 2.28 11.05 1.31
CA THR A 60 2.95 12.21 1.92
C THR A 60 2.94 12.11 3.44
N LEU A 61 1.78 11.87 4.04
CA LEU A 61 1.62 11.75 5.50
C LEU A 61 2.37 10.54 6.07
N THR A 62 2.46 9.45 5.31
CA THR A 62 3.27 8.28 5.71
C THR A 62 4.75 8.66 5.80
N GLY A 63 5.27 9.38 4.80
CA GLY A 63 6.63 9.91 4.82
C GLY A 63 6.89 10.84 6.00
N GLU A 64 5.94 11.71 6.35
CA GLU A 64 6.04 12.58 7.53
C GLU A 64 6.11 11.79 8.85
N VAL A 65 5.27 10.77 9.00
CA VAL A 65 5.27 9.91 10.20
C VAL A 65 6.60 9.17 10.33
N GLU A 66 7.14 8.66 9.23
CA GLU A 66 8.45 7.99 9.22
C GLU A 66 9.58 8.96 9.57
N ALA A 67 9.58 10.17 9.01
CA ALA A 67 10.57 11.19 9.32
C ALA A 67 10.56 11.56 10.82
N LEU A 68 9.36 11.74 11.39
CA LEU A 68 9.19 12.02 12.83
C LEU A 68 9.63 10.84 13.70
N ALA A 69 9.35 9.60 13.26
CA ALA A 69 9.80 8.40 13.96
C ALA A 69 11.33 8.32 13.99
N ARG A 70 12.01 8.60 12.87
CA ARG A 70 13.48 8.67 12.80
C ARG A 70 14.04 9.77 13.72
N ALA A 71 13.44 10.97 13.70
CA ALA A 71 13.87 12.06 14.58
C ALA A 71 13.75 11.70 16.07
N ILE A 72 12.70 10.99 16.47
CA ILE A 72 12.53 10.49 17.85
C ILE A 72 13.62 9.48 18.21
N VAL A 73 13.95 8.56 17.31
CA VAL A 73 15.01 7.56 17.54
C VAL A 73 16.36 8.24 17.72
N GLU A 74 16.69 9.23 16.88
CA GLU A 74 17.94 9.99 16.98
C GLU A 74 18.02 10.82 18.26
N GLU A 75 16.94 11.51 18.65
CA GLU A 75 16.89 12.24 19.92
C GLU A 75 17.06 11.27 21.11
N LYS A 76 16.42 10.08 21.09
CA LYS A 76 16.60 9.04 22.11
C LYS A 76 18.04 8.54 22.17
N ARG A 77 18.69 8.32 21.02
CA ARG A 77 20.12 7.93 20.96
C ARG A 77 21.02 8.98 21.59
N GLY A 78 20.78 10.27 21.32
CA GLY A 78 21.55 11.37 21.92
C GLY A 78 21.37 11.53 23.43
N LEU A 79 20.32 10.92 24.01
CA LEU A 79 20.06 10.91 25.45
C LEU A 79 20.70 9.72 26.17
N ILE A 80 20.97 8.61 25.46
CA ILE A 80 21.61 7.42 26.05
C ILE A 80 23.06 7.77 26.42
N GLY A 81 23.39 7.69 27.71
CA GLY A 81 24.74 7.95 28.24
C GLY A 81 24.99 9.37 28.78
N ARG A 82 23.98 10.25 28.80
CA ARG A 82 24.07 11.56 29.46
C ARG A 82 23.42 11.49 30.84
N ASP A 83 24.22 11.72 31.88
CA ASP A 83 23.74 11.91 33.25
C ASP A 83 24.33 13.21 33.83
N PRO A 84 23.50 14.21 34.19
CA PRO A 84 22.04 14.22 34.18
C PRO A 84 21.43 14.39 32.77
N ILE A 85 20.27 13.79 32.55
CA ILE A 85 19.46 13.99 31.34
C ILE A 85 19.01 15.47 31.28
N PRO A 86 19.36 16.22 30.22
CA PRO A 86 18.98 17.63 30.13
C PRO A 86 17.45 17.79 29.99
N ALA A 87 16.83 18.58 30.87
CA ALA A 87 15.39 18.86 30.82
C ALA A 87 14.92 19.42 29.45
N ALA A 88 15.80 20.18 28.77
CA ALA A 88 15.55 20.69 27.43
C ALA A 88 15.39 19.57 26.38
N ALA A 89 16.19 18.51 26.47
CA ALA A 89 16.13 17.37 25.55
C ALA A 89 14.87 16.54 25.80
N THR A 90 14.48 16.31 27.06
CA THR A 90 13.21 15.66 27.41
C THR A 90 12.00 16.43 26.86
N LYS A 91 12.01 17.76 26.93
CA LYS A 91 10.94 18.61 26.37
C LYS A 91 10.87 18.51 24.84
N ARG A 92 12.01 18.47 24.16
CA ARG A 92 12.08 18.28 22.69
C ARG A 92 11.53 16.92 22.29
N LEU A 93 11.94 15.85 22.98
CA LEU A 93 11.45 14.50 22.74
C LEU A 93 9.92 14.44 22.85
N LYS A 94 9.35 14.97 23.94
CA LYS A 94 7.90 15.02 24.14
C LYS A 94 7.19 15.82 23.02
N SER A 95 7.80 16.91 22.56
CA SER A 95 7.26 17.69 21.44
C SER A 95 7.23 16.88 20.14
N LEU A 96 8.30 16.14 19.84
CA LEU A 96 8.37 15.26 18.67
C LEU A 96 7.33 14.13 18.74
N GLU A 97 7.15 13.52 19.90
CA GLU A 97 6.14 12.48 20.12
C GLU A 97 4.72 13.02 19.90
N VAL A 98 4.41 14.21 20.41
CA VAL A 98 3.10 14.86 20.15
C VAL A 98 2.91 15.15 18.66
N LYS A 99 3.94 15.65 17.96
CA LYS A 99 3.87 15.88 16.51
C LYS A 99 3.63 14.57 15.75
N ARG A 100 4.32 13.49 16.10
CA ARG A 100 4.11 12.16 15.51
C ARG A 100 2.68 11.69 15.71
N ASN A 101 2.14 11.78 16.92
CA ASN A 101 0.78 11.34 17.21
C ASN A 101 -0.27 12.13 16.41
N ARG A 102 -0.06 13.44 16.23
CA ARG A 102 -0.91 14.27 15.37
C ARG A 102 -0.81 13.85 13.89
N ALA A 103 0.39 13.58 13.40
CA ALA A 103 0.61 13.10 12.03
C ALA A 103 -0.04 11.74 11.79
N ILE A 104 0.05 10.81 12.75
CA ILE A 104 -0.64 9.52 12.71
C ILE A 104 -2.16 9.71 12.65
N SER A 105 -2.71 10.58 13.50
CA SER A 105 -4.16 10.85 13.48
C SER A 105 -4.61 11.39 12.12
N LYS A 106 -3.85 12.31 11.51
CA LYS A 106 -4.15 12.82 10.17
C LYS A 106 -4.03 11.73 9.10
N LEU A 107 -3.02 10.88 9.20
CA LEU A 107 -2.80 9.76 8.29
C LEU A 107 -3.98 8.78 8.34
N GLU A 108 -4.46 8.45 9.54
CA GLU A 108 -5.63 7.57 9.69
C GLU A 108 -6.88 8.18 9.08
N THR A 109 -7.15 9.48 9.29
CA THR A 109 -8.26 10.17 8.61
C THR A 109 -8.11 10.14 7.09
N ALA A 110 -6.91 10.41 6.55
CA ALA A 110 -6.66 10.38 5.12
C ALA A 110 -6.82 8.96 4.52
N LYS A 111 -6.42 7.91 5.26
CA LYS A 111 -6.63 6.52 4.86
C LYS A 111 -8.10 6.15 4.86
N SER A 112 -8.86 6.55 5.88
CA SER A 112 -10.31 6.34 5.93
C SER A 112 -10.99 6.98 4.73
N GLU A 113 -10.61 8.20 4.39
CA GLU A 113 -11.16 8.92 3.24
C GLU A 113 -10.79 8.26 1.91
N TYR A 114 -9.53 7.87 1.72
CA TYR A 114 -9.10 7.11 0.55
C TYR A 114 -9.88 5.79 0.43
N ASN A 115 -10.05 5.06 1.53
CA ASN A 115 -10.79 3.79 1.54
C ASN A 115 -12.28 4.01 1.22
N ARG A 116 -12.89 5.10 1.71
CA ARG A 116 -14.25 5.51 1.37
C ARG A 116 -14.38 5.72 -0.14
N LEU A 117 -13.56 6.59 -0.73
CA LEU A 117 -13.60 6.90 -2.16
C LEU A 117 -13.33 5.66 -3.04
N VAL A 118 -12.42 4.78 -2.62
CA VAL A 118 -12.15 3.52 -3.31
C VAL A 118 -13.35 2.57 -3.23
N ALA A 119 -14.04 2.51 -2.09
CA ALA A 119 -15.22 1.68 -1.92
C ALA A 119 -16.39 2.19 -2.79
N GLU A 120 -16.63 3.50 -2.79
CA GLU A 120 -17.63 4.15 -3.65
C GLU A 120 -17.35 3.86 -5.13
N TRP A 121 -16.10 4.02 -5.57
CA TRP A 121 -15.71 3.75 -6.95
C TRP A 121 -15.81 2.27 -7.35
N LYS A 122 -15.40 1.35 -6.48
CA LYS A 122 -15.42 -0.10 -6.77
C LYS A 122 -16.81 -0.72 -6.70
N HIS A 123 -17.64 -0.26 -5.77
CA HIS A 123 -18.92 -0.89 -5.45
C HIS A 123 -20.13 -0.05 -5.84
N GLY A 124 -19.95 1.19 -6.30
CA GLY A 124 -21.05 2.08 -6.66
C GLY A 124 -21.93 2.45 -5.47
N LEU A 125 -21.38 2.36 -4.25
CA LEU A 125 -22.05 2.80 -3.03
C LEU A 125 -22.00 4.34 -2.98
N PRO A 126 -23.08 5.03 -2.56
CA PRO A 126 -23.07 6.47 -2.34
C PRO A 126 -22.22 6.88 -1.14
#